data_AF-A0A955XVP4-F1
#
_entry.id   AF-A0A955XVP4-F1
#
_cell.length_a   1.000
_cell.length_b   1.000
_cell.length_c   1.000
_cell.angle_alpha   90.00
_cell.angle_beta   90.00
_cell.angle_gamma   90.00
#
_symmetry.space_group_name_H-M   'P 1'
#
loop_
_entity.id
_entity.type
_entity.pdbx_description
1 polymer ?
#
loop_
_entity_poly.entity_id
_entity_poly.type
_entity_poly.pdbx_seq_one_letter_code
_entity_poly.pdbx_strand_id
1 'polypeptide(L)'
;INGYTLESTGIETCGGFLGEDQPEHVLEVSHAMNLKLVLQTDQPLTMALEMPDGELVCWDQDSTNNANVSLHRSLQPGSYPLWVGSREQSRSDAYRLVLSE
;
A
#
# COMPACT_ATOMS: atom_id res chain seq x y z
N ILE A 1 7.13 10.73 17.33
CA ILE A 1 7.16 9.59 16.38
C ILE A 1 5.85 8.87 16.59
N ASN A 2 4.87 9.06 15.71
CA ASN A 2 3.58 8.39 15.83
C ASN A 2 3.69 7.09 15.02
N GLY A 3 3.87 5.96 15.71
CA GLY A 3 3.78 4.64 15.10
C GLY A 3 2.32 4.21 15.06
N TYR A 4 1.86 3.73 13.90
CA TYR A 4 0.54 3.13 13.74
C TYR A 4 0.69 1.61 13.89
N THR A 5 -0.17 1.00 14.70
CA THR A 5 -0.26 -0.47 14.87
C THR A 5 -1.39 -0.98 14.00
N LEU A 6 -1.12 -1.96 13.14
CA LEU A 6 -2.10 -2.63 12.30
C LEU A 6 -2.57 -3.90 13.00
N GLU A 7 -3.86 -4.08 13.26
CA GLU A 7 -4.38 -5.38 13.68
C GLU A 7 -4.79 -6.17 12.43
N SER A 8 -3.89 -7.01 11.89
CA SER A 8 -4.16 -7.71 10.62
C SER A 8 -5.00 -8.98 10.84
N THR A 9 -6.32 -8.83 10.98
CA THR A 9 -7.30 -9.91 10.73
C THR A 9 -7.62 -10.08 9.23
N GLY A 10 -6.78 -9.53 8.36
CA GLY A 10 -7.02 -9.15 6.96
C GLY A 10 -7.68 -10.08 5.96
N ILE A 11 -8.23 -9.48 4.88
CA ILE A 11 -8.66 -10.15 3.66
C ILE A 11 -7.42 -10.70 2.93
N GLU A 12 -7.43 -12.00 2.61
CA GLU A 12 -6.39 -12.61 1.78
C GLU A 12 -6.51 -12.12 0.34
N THR A 13 -5.69 -11.14 -0.03
CA THR A 13 -5.65 -10.52 -1.35
C THR A 13 -4.27 -9.92 -1.61
N CYS A 14 -3.95 -9.63 -2.87
CA CYS A 14 -2.65 -9.07 -3.25
C CYS A 14 -1.45 -9.90 -2.75
N GLY A 15 -1.59 -11.22 -2.60
CA GLY A 15 -0.53 -12.10 -2.12
C GLY A 15 -0.17 -11.93 -0.63
N GLY A 16 -1.08 -11.38 0.18
CA GLY A 16 -0.94 -11.22 1.63
C GLY A 16 -2.27 -10.87 2.32
N PHE A 17 -2.18 -10.18 3.46
CA PHE A 17 -3.31 -9.82 4.31
C PHE A 17 -3.36 -8.29 4.47
N LEU A 18 -4.34 -7.64 3.86
CA LEU A 18 -4.61 -6.20 4.01
C LEU A 18 -5.53 -5.94 5.21
N GLY A 19 -5.49 -4.76 5.84
CA GLY A 19 -6.45 -4.40 6.89
C GLY A 19 -7.91 -4.54 6.44
N GLU A 20 -8.82 -4.92 7.36
CA GLU A 20 -10.23 -5.19 7.01
C GLU A 20 -11.14 -3.96 7.13
N ASP A 21 -10.87 -3.06 8.08
CA ASP A 21 -11.84 -2.03 8.47
C ASP A 21 -11.64 -0.68 7.74
N GLN A 22 -10.40 -0.31 7.45
CA GLN A 22 -10.07 0.98 6.84
C GLN A 22 -8.73 0.92 6.13
N PRO A 23 -8.54 1.71 5.05
CA PRO A 23 -7.22 1.86 4.43
C PRO A 23 -6.25 2.55 5.40
N GLU A 24 -4.99 2.15 5.35
CA GLU A 24 -3.93 2.77 6.14
C GLU A 24 -3.67 4.22 5.74
N HIS A 25 -3.88 4.55 4.47
CA HIS A 25 -3.72 5.89 3.92
C HIS A 25 -4.79 6.22 2.88
N VAL A 26 -5.06 7.51 2.69
CA VAL A 26 -5.85 8.02 1.57
C VAL A 26 -5.01 9.06 0.84
N LEU A 27 -4.81 8.85 -0.45
CA LEU A 27 -4.07 9.76 -1.31
C LEU A 27 -5.04 10.75 -1.96
N GLU A 28 -4.89 12.03 -1.62
CA GLU A 28 -5.67 13.11 -2.25
C GLU A 28 -4.89 13.69 -3.43
N VAL A 29 -5.33 13.38 -4.65
CA VAL A 29 -4.73 13.87 -5.88
C VAL A 29 -5.52 15.07 -6.37
N SER A 30 -4.87 16.23 -6.47
CA SER A 30 -5.54 17.48 -6.89
C SER A 30 -5.46 17.75 -8.40
N HIS A 31 -4.47 17.18 -9.07
CA HIS A 31 -4.19 17.37 -10.49
C HIS A 31 -3.66 16.06 -11.08
N ALA A 32 -3.83 15.86 -12.38
CA ALA A 32 -3.31 14.66 -13.03
C ALA A 32 -1.78 14.59 -12.89
N MET A 33 -1.28 13.43 -12.45
CA MET A 33 0.13 13.25 -12.11
C MET A 33 0.61 11.82 -12.36
N ASN A 34 1.92 11.64 -12.56
CA ASN A 34 2.55 10.34 -12.54
C ASN A 34 3.11 10.10 -11.13
N LEU A 35 2.37 9.36 -10.31
CA LEU A 35 2.81 9.07 -8.96
C LEU A 35 3.73 7.85 -8.96
N LYS A 36 4.91 8.02 -8.36
CA LYS A 36 5.71 6.94 -7.83
C LYS A 36 5.51 6.86 -6.32
N LEU A 37 5.13 5.68 -5.86
CA LEU A 37 4.93 5.37 -4.46
C LEU A 37 5.85 4.22 -4.08
N VAL A 38 6.57 4.37 -2.96
CA VAL A 38 7.50 3.37 -2.45
C VAL A 38 7.21 3.13 -0.98
N LEU A 39 6.88 1.88 -0.62
CA LEU A 39 6.94 1.42 0.76
C LEU A 39 8.35 0.94 1.05
N GLN A 40 9.00 1.57 2.02
CA GLN A 40 10.30 1.15 2.53
C GLN A 40 10.12 0.38 3.83
N THR A 41 10.63 -0.84 3.87
CA THR A 41 10.50 -1.73 5.02
C THR A 41 11.65 -2.75 4.99
N ASP A 42 11.95 -3.36 6.13
CA ASP A 42 12.83 -4.51 6.27
C ASP A 42 12.05 -5.84 6.26
N GLN A 43 10.72 -5.78 6.17
CA GLN A 43 9.81 -6.91 6.31
C GLN A 43 8.97 -7.13 5.04
N PRO A 44 8.55 -8.37 4.75
CA PRO A 44 7.72 -8.67 3.59
C PRO A 44 6.31 -8.08 3.74
N LEU A 45 6.01 -7.06 2.92
CA LEU A 45 4.70 -6.41 2.85
C LEU A 45 4.02 -6.61 1.49
N THR A 46 2.73 -6.29 1.47
CA THR A 46 1.89 -6.14 0.28
C THR A 46 1.14 -4.81 0.34
N MET A 47 0.68 -4.33 -0.81
CA MET A 47 -0.01 -3.05 -0.95
C MET A 47 -1.06 -3.12 -2.05
N ALA A 48 -2.17 -2.40 -1.87
CA ALA A 48 -3.17 -2.19 -2.90
C ALA A 48 -3.55 -0.71 -2.98
N LEU A 49 -3.67 -0.20 -4.20
CA LEU A 49 -4.31 1.08 -4.47
C LEU A 49 -5.71 0.82 -5.02
N GLU A 50 -6.72 1.40 -4.39
CA GLU A 50 -8.10 1.33 -4.87
C GLU A 50 -8.37 2.45 -5.89
N MET A 51 -8.81 2.06 -7.08
CA MET A 51 -9.15 2.96 -8.17
C MET A 51 -10.59 3.48 -8.02
N PRO A 52 -10.98 4.57 -8.70
CA PRO A 52 -12.31 5.16 -8.57
C PRO A 52 -13.47 4.25 -8.96
N ASP A 53 -13.21 3.18 -9.73
CA ASP A 53 -14.18 2.15 -10.10
C ASP A 53 -14.23 0.98 -9.11
N GLY A 54 -13.45 1.03 -8.04
CA GLY A 54 -13.32 -0.01 -7.02
C GLY A 54 -12.31 -1.10 -7.37
N GLU A 55 -11.58 -0.99 -8.49
CA GLU A 55 -10.50 -1.94 -8.80
C GLU A 55 -9.36 -1.80 -7.78
N LEU A 56 -8.97 -2.93 -7.16
CA LEU A 56 -7.76 -3.01 -6.35
C LEU A 56 -6.57 -3.34 -7.22
N VAL A 57 -5.64 -2.40 -7.32
CA VAL A 57 -4.40 -2.61 -8.05
C VAL A 57 -3.30 -2.98 -7.07
N CYS A 58 -2.98 -4.28 -7.06
CA CYS A 58 -2.06 -4.90 -6.12
C CYS A 58 -0.59 -4.77 -6.54
N TRP A 59 0.27 -4.51 -5.56
CA TRP A 59 1.71 -4.73 -5.66
C TRP A 59 2.24 -5.41 -4.43
N ASP A 60 3.19 -6.30 -4.67
CA ASP A 60 3.88 -7.02 -3.63
C ASP A 60 5.40 -6.93 -3.90
N GLN A 61 6.21 -7.26 -2.89
CA GLN A 61 7.67 -7.32 -3.09
C GLN A 61 8.03 -8.25 -4.25
N ASP A 62 8.76 -7.72 -5.24
CA ASP A 62 9.35 -8.53 -6.29
C ASP A 62 10.52 -9.34 -5.68
N SER A 63 10.55 -10.63 -5.99
CA SER A 63 11.38 -11.66 -5.33
C SER A 63 12.91 -11.49 -5.45
N THR A 64 13.39 -10.39 -6.02
CA THR A 64 14.73 -10.32 -6.62
C THR A 64 15.78 -9.46 -5.91
N ASN A 65 15.49 -8.73 -4.80
CA ASN A 65 16.47 -8.25 -3.78
C ASN A 65 16.09 -6.94 -3.03
N ASN A 66 14.84 -6.46 -3.08
CA ASN A 66 14.49 -5.25 -2.32
C ASN A 66 13.22 -5.47 -1.52
N ALA A 67 13.30 -5.22 -0.21
CA ALA A 67 12.15 -5.26 0.68
C ALA A 67 11.17 -4.09 0.40
N ASN A 68 11.49 -3.21 -0.54
CA ASN A 68 10.64 -2.11 -0.90
C ASN A 68 9.59 -2.51 -1.94
N VAL A 69 8.34 -2.12 -1.74
CA VAL A 69 7.27 -2.25 -2.74
C VAL A 69 7.18 -0.93 -3.49
N SER A 70 7.23 -0.94 -4.83
CA SER A 70 7.13 0.28 -5.63
C SER A 70 6.02 0.23 -6.67
N LEU A 71 5.19 1.26 -6.66
CA LEU A 71 4.09 1.47 -7.58
C LEU A 71 4.36 2.72 -8.43
N HIS A 72 4.16 2.62 -9.74
CA HIS A 72 4.15 3.76 -10.65
C HIS A 72 2.81 3.82 -11.39
N ARG A 73 2.05 4.90 -11.23
CA ARG A 73 0.73 5.07 -11.86
C ARG A 73 0.45 6.51 -12.28
N SER A 74 -0.25 6.65 -13.39
CA SER A 74 -0.86 7.93 -13.77
C SER A 74 -2.20 8.04 -13.06
N LEU A 75 -2.36 9.03 -12.20
CA LEU A 75 -3.58 9.28 -11.44
C LEU A 75 -4.27 10.55 -11.96
N GLN A 76 -5.60 10.55 -11.90
CA GLN A 76 -6.43 11.73 -12.13
C GLN A 76 -6.77 12.38 -10.78
N PRO A 77 -7.34 13.59 -10.75
CA PRO A 77 -7.82 14.16 -9.50
C PRO A 77 -8.85 13.25 -8.83
N GLY A 78 -8.70 13.02 -7.54
CA GLY A 78 -9.55 12.12 -6.76
C GLY A 78 -8.89 11.64 -5.47
N SER A 79 -9.66 10.89 -4.69
CA SER A 79 -9.22 10.27 -3.44
C SER A 79 -8.99 8.78 -3.70
N TYR A 80 -7.79 8.29 -3.38
CA TYR A 80 -7.39 6.90 -3.63
C TYR A 80 -7.02 6.22 -2.31
N PRO A 81 -7.86 5.31 -1.79
CA PRO A 81 -7.51 4.44 -0.67
C PRO A 81 -6.25 3.63 -0.96
N LEU A 82 -5.31 3.66 -0.03
CA LEU A 82 -4.08 2.89 -0.08
C LEU A 82 -4.07 1.92 1.10
N TRP A 83 -4.15 0.64 0.75
CA TRP A 83 -4.13 -0.48 1.68
C TRP A 83 -2.71 -1.02 1.78
N VAL A 84 -2.21 -1.23 2.99
CA VAL A 84 -0.89 -1.78 3.28
C VAL A 84 -1.06 -2.96 4.24
N GLY A 85 -0.53 -4.11 3.84
CA GLY A 85 -0.68 -5.35 4.57
C GLY A 85 0.61 -6.14 4.69
N SER A 86 0.57 -7.21 5.50
CA SER A 86 1.69 -8.13 5.67
C SER A 86 1.53 -9.37 4.80
N ARG A 87 2.63 -10.03 4.46
CA ARG A 87 2.59 -11.36 3.82
C ARG A 87 2.25 -12.47 4.80
N GLU A 88 2.34 -12.20 6.10
CA GLU A 88 2.03 -13.13 7.18
C GLU A 88 0.78 -12.68 7.93
N GLN A 89 -0.06 -13.63 8.32
CA GLN A 89 -1.29 -13.35 9.06
C GLN A 89 -0.96 -12.80 10.47
N SER A 90 -1.81 -11.90 10.97
CA SER A 90 -1.69 -11.28 12.30
C SER A 90 -0.39 -10.53 12.55
N ARG A 91 0.23 -9.99 11.50
CA ARG A 91 1.52 -9.29 11.58
C ARG A 91 1.37 -7.82 11.19
N SER A 92 1.94 -6.96 12.05
CA SER A 92 2.03 -5.52 11.85
C SER A 92 3.49 -5.12 11.74
N ASP A 93 3.90 -4.68 10.56
CA ASP A 93 5.26 -4.22 10.35
C ASP A 93 5.30 -2.70 10.17
N ALA A 94 6.36 -2.08 10.71
CA ALA A 94 6.62 -0.68 10.46
C ALA A 94 7.10 -0.49 9.00
N TYR A 95 6.68 0.60 8.39
CA TYR A 95 7.13 1.00 7.07
C TYR A 95 7.24 2.52 6.96
N ARG A 96 7.96 2.96 5.93
CA ARG A 96 8.02 4.35 5.50
C ARG A 96 7.42 4.46 4.11
N LEU A 97 6.38 5.29 3.99
CA LEU A 97 5.80 5.65 2.71
C LEU A 97 6.58 6.83 2.10
N VAL A 98 7.03 6.66 0.86
CA VAL A 98 7.70 7.71 0.07
C VAL A 98 6.91 7.95 -1.20
N LEU A 99 6.57 9.21 -1.47
CA LEU A 99 5.86 9.65 -2.67
C LEU A 99 6.76 10.58 -3.48
N SER A 100 6.73 10.45 -4.80
CA SER A 100 7.42 11.34 -5.73
C SER A 100 6.68 11.41 -7.07
N GLU A 101 6.83 12.53 -7.78
CA GLU A 101 6.28 12.79 -9.12
C GLU A 101 7.36 12.72 -10.21
#